data_AF-A0A2J8A5D5-F1
#
_entry.id   AF-A0A2J8A5D5-F1
#
_cell.length_a   1.000
_cell.length_b   1.000
_cell.length_c   1.000
_cell.angle_alpha   90.00
_cell.angle_beta   90.00
_cell.angle_gamma   90.00
#
_symmetry.space_group_name_H-M   'P 1'
#
loop_
_entity.id
_entity.type
_entity.pdbx_description
1 polymer ?
#
loop_
_entity_poly.entity_id
_entity_poly.type
_entity_poly.pdbx_seq_one_letter_code
_entity_poly.pdbx_strand_id
1 'polypeptide(L)'
;MIAAVFLRPPPGPQGYELYGEVETKTKFWGKAIDCILAGHMSIRLKAFGDEYRFNLGTLNINDIILGRFWIDLSCDMKVRNLTTGESSRLIIKPCRGYPYLKERGRCEGVVCNAEGKEVRGGGGKGVESIIIILRNEQPAAKRGRR
;
A
#
# COMPACT_ATOMS: atom_id res chain seq x y z
N MET A 1 10.92 -13.78 5.68
CA MET A 1 12.05 -12.82 5.59
C MET A 1 11.63 -11.55 6.27
N ILE A 2 12.44 -10.98 7.16
CA ILE A 2 12.19 -9.68 7.79
C ILE A 2 13.12 -8.66 7.12
N ALA A 3 12.57 -7.53 6.70
CA ALA A 3 13.33 -6.42 6.15
C ALA A 3 13.02 -5.14 6.93
N ALA A 4 14.05 -4.42 7.33
CA ALA A 4 13.93 -3.05 7.80
C ALA A 4 13.97 -2.11 6.59
N VAL A 5 13.03 -1.16 6.54
CA VAL A 5 12.96 -0.15 5.49
C VAL A 5 13.29 1.20 6.11
N PHE A 6 14.16 1.96 5.46
CA PHE A 6 14.45 3.33 5.83
C PHE A 6 14.69 4.16 4.56
N LEU A 7 13.81 5.12 4.30
CA LEU A 7 13.89 6.02 3.17
C LEU A 7 13.84 7.46 3.67
N ARG A 8 14.95 8.18 3.46
CA ARG A 8 15.12 9.57 3.86
C ARG A 8 15.38 10.44 2.63
N PRO A 9 14.61 11.51 2.40
CA PRO A 9 14.85 12.47 1.34
C PRO A 9 16.05 13.37 1.70
N PRO A 10 16.53 14.16 0.72
CA PRO A 10 17.58 15.14 0.95
C PRO A 10 17.27 16.07 2.14
N PRO A 11 18.30 16.62 2.81
CA PRO A 11 18.11 17.56 3.91
C PRO A 11 17.26 18.76 3.49
N GLY A 12 16.24 19.10 4.28
CA GLY A 12 15.37 20.24 4.03
C GLY A 12 14.09 20.20 4.89
N PRO A 13 13.39 21.34 5.03
CA PRO A 13 12.12 21.42 5.76
C PRO A 13 10.97 20.71 5.02
N GLN A 14 11.14 20.48 3.72
CA GLN A 14 10.17 19.80 2.85
C GLN A 14 10.62 18.34 2.65
N GLY A 15 9.75 17.39 2.97
CA GLY A 15 10.03 15.97 2.79
C GLY A 15 9.27 15.06 3.74
N TYR A 16 9.42 13.75 3.53
CA TYR A 16 8.84 12.71 4.36
C TYR A 16 9.91 11.69 4.75
N GLU A 17 9.89 11.11 5.95
CA GLU A 17 10.72 9.95 6.28
C GLU A 17 9.82 8.71 6.32
N LEU A 18 10.19 7.67 5.59
CA LEU A 18 9.46 6.39 5.58
C LEU A 18 10.34 5.33 6.23
N TYR A 19 9.84 4.70 7.28
CA TYR A 19 10.57 3.63 7.96
C TYR A 19 9.65 2.57 8.56
N GLY A 20 10.18 1.38 8.78
CA GLY A 20 9.41 0.31 9.39
C GLY A 20 10.05 -1.05 9.18
N GLU A 21 9.29 -2.06 9.55
CA GLU A 21 9.69 -3.46 9.42
C GLU A 21 8.59 -4.23 8.71
N VAL A 22 9.03 -5.08 7.77
CA VAL A 22 8.14 -5.92 6.98
C VAL A 22 8.62 -7.36 7.07
N GLU A 23 7.79 -8.21 7.65
CA GLU A 23 7.92 -9.65 7.53
C GLU A 23 7.09 -10.11 6.33
N THR A 24 7.76 -10.72 5.34
CA THR A 24 7.08 -11.32 4.19
C THR A 24 6.97 -12.84 4.36
N LYS A 25 5.74 -13.34 4.22
CA LYS A 25 5.41 -14.77 4.12
C LYS A 25 4.80 -15.05 2.76
N THR A 26 5.25 -16.11 2.11
CA THR A 26 4.82 -16.46 0.75
C THR A 26 4.06 -17.77 0.74
N LYS A 27 2.92 -17.83 0.03
CA LYS A 27 2.17 -19.07 -0.21
C LYS A 27 1.99 -19.28 -1.71
N PHE A 28 2.25 -20.49 -2.18
CA PHE A 28 2.08 -20.87 -3.58
C PHE A 28 0.82 -21.73 -3.74
N TRP A 29 -0.04 -21.33 -4.67
CA TRP A 29 -1.35 -21.95 -4.94
C TRP A 29 -1.41 -22.50 -6.37
N GLY A 30 -0.30 -23.04 -6.88
CA GLY A 30 -0.20 -23.55 -8.24
C GLY A 30 -0.03 -22.44 -9.28
N LYS A 31 -1.10 -21.71 -9.61
CA LYS A 31 -1.02 -20.63 -10.60
C LYS A 31 -0.89 -19.23 -9.99
N ALA A 32 -0.89 -19.13 -8.67
CA ALA A 32 -0.84 -17.86 -7.94
C ALA A 32 0.13 -17.93 -6.76
N ILE A 33 0.64 -16.77 -6.37
CA ILE A 33 1.46 -16.57 -5.19
C ILE A 33 0.83 -15.48 -4.33
N ASP A 34 0.65 -15.76 -3.05
CA ASP A 34 0.33 -14.75 -2.05
C ASP A 34 1.62 -14.30 -1.35
N CYS A 35 1.87 -13.00 -1.35
CA CYS A 35 2.89 -12.35 -0.54
C CYS A 35 2.20 -11.59 0.59
N ILE A 36 2.15 -12.21 1.76
CA ILE A 36 1.57 -11.65 2.98
C ILE A 36 2.62 -10.75 3.63
N LEU A 37 2.33 -9.46 3.71
CA LEU A 37 3.21 -8.46 4.33
C LEU A 37 2.70 -8.17 5.73
N ALA A 38 3.38 -8.70 6.75
CA ALA A 38 3.11 -8.42 8.14
C ALA A 38 4.08 -7.35 8.65
N GLY A 39 3.61 -6.51 9.57
CA GLY A 39 4.38 -5.41 10.14
C GLY A 39 3.74 -4.06 9.92
N HIS A 40 4.52 -3.02 10.19
CA HIS A 40 4.05 -1.64 10.15
C HIS A 40 5.08 -0.74 9.50
N MET A 41 4.56 0.23 8.75
CA MET A 41 5.32 1.34 8.21
C MET A 41 4.91 2.63 8.90
N SER A 42 5.85 3.54 9.04
CA SER A 42 5.66 4.87 9.59
C SER A 42 6.13 5.90 8.58
N ILE A 43 5.34 6.97 8.41
CA ILE A 43 5.66 8.13 7.58
C ILE A 43 5.66 9.35 8.48
N ARG A 44 6.81 10.02 8.58
CA ARG A 44 6.93 11.32 9.23
C ARG A 44 6.93 12.44 8.21
N LEU A 45 5.95 13.33 8.25
CA LEU A 45 5.85 14.49 7.37
C LEU A 45 6.57 15.67 8.01
N LYS A 46 7.76 16.03 7.50
CA LYS A 46 8.64 17.02 8.16
C LYS A 46 8.01 18.41 8.28
N ALA A 47 7.25 18.82 7.27
CA ALA A 47 6.63 20.14 7.22
C ALA A 47 5.54 20.34 8.29
N PHE A 48 4.86 19.25 8.69
CA PHE A 48 3.75 19.31 9.65
C PHE A 48 4.14 18.81 11.04
N GLY A 49 5.26 18.07 11.14
CA GLY A 49 5.66 17.39 12.38
C GLY A 49 4.85 16.13 12.68
N ASP A 50 3.88 15.80 11.84
CA ASP A 50 3.02 14.63 11.99
C ASP A 50 3.73 13.33 11.65
N GLU A 51 3.42 12.29 12.41
CA GLU A 51 3.85 10.92 12.14
C GLU A 51 2.64 10.01 12.00
N TYR A 52 2.57 9.28 10.90
CA TYR A 52 1.50 8.32 10.63
C TYR A 52 2.05 6.92 10.64
N ARG A 53 1.36 6.00 11.30
CA ARG A 53 1.68 4.57 11.27
C ARG A 53 0.56 3.77 10.63
N PHE A 54 0.93 2.81 9.78
CA PHE A 54 -0.03 1.94 9.12
C PHE A 54 0.47 0.50 9.00
N ASN A 55 -0.47 -0.46 9.00
CA ASN A 55 -0.17 -1.85 8.68
C ASN A 55 -0.18 -2.09 7.17
N LEU A 56 0.45 -3.19 6.76
CA LEU A 56 0.49 -3.64 5.37
C LEU A 56 -0.61 -4.66 5.07
N GLY A 57 -0.63 -5.15 3.83
CA GLY A 57 -1.63 -6.08 3.30
C GLY A 57 -1.04 -7.31 2.62
N THR A 58 -1.83 -7.94 1.77
CA THR A 58 -1.43 -9.11 0.98
C THR A 58 -1.40 -8.75 -0.49
N LEU A 59 -0.28 -9.04 -1.15
CA LEU A 59 -0.16 -8.97 -2.61
C LEU A 59 -0.42 -10.35 -3.19
N ASN A 60 -1.39 -10.46 -4.08
CA ASN A 60 -1.69 -11.69 -4.81
C ASN A 60 -1.14 -11.55 -6.24
N ILE A 61 -0.16 -12.38 -6.60
CA ILE A 61 0.42 -12.45 -7.94
C ILE A 61 -0.24 -13.63 -8.65
N ASN A 62 -1.14 -13.34 -9.58
CA ASN A 62 -1.97 -14.32 -10.27
C ASN A 62 -1.39 -14.70 -11.64
N ASP A 63 -1.75 -15.90 -12.13
CA ASP A 63 -1.48 -16.41 -13.48
C ASP A 63 0.02 -16.42 -13.88
N ILE A 64 0.88 -16.82 -12.94
CA ILE A 64 2.35 -16.78 -13.10
C ILE A 64 2.94 -17.85 -14.02
N ILE A 65 2.23 -18.98 -14.24
CA ILE A 65 2.75 -20.11 -15.03
C ILE A 65 2.86 -19.75 -16.52
N LEU A 66 1.86 -19.05 -17.05
CA LEU A 66 1.72 -18.75 -18.49
C LEU A 66 2.18 -17.33 -18.85
N GLY A 67 2.82 -16.61 -17.92
CA GLY A 67 3.45 -15.31 -18.17
C GLY A 67 2.50 -14.11 -18.30
N ARG A 68 1.17 -14.30 -18.25
CA ARG A 68 0.18 -13.21 -18.23
C ARG A 68 -0.19 -12.84 -16.80
N PHE A 69 0.82 -12.62 -15.97
CA PHE A 69 0.58 -12.40 -14.56
C PHE A 69 -0.06 -11.04 -14.31
N TRP A 70 -0.85 -10.96 -13.24
CA TRP A 70 -1.41 -9.70 -12.75
C TRP A 70 -1.37 -9.68 -11.23
N ILE A 71 -1.16 -8.49 -10.68
CA ILE A 71 -1.01 -8.29 -9.25
C ILE A 71 -2.29 -7.64 -8.71
N ASP A 72 -2.72 -8.11 -7.56
CA ASP A 72 -3.82 -7.56 -6.78
C ASP A 72 -3.34 -7.25 -5.35
N LEU A 73 -3.93 -6.24 -4.73
CA LEU A 73 -3.69 -5.91 -3.33
C LEU A 73 -5.00 -6.09 -2.57
N SER A 74 -4.95 -6.86 -1.48
CA SER A 74 -6.01 -6.90 -0.49
C SER A 74 -5.46 -6.45 0.87
N CYS A 75 -6.21 -5.58 1.56
CA CYS A 75 -5.81 -5.12 2.88
C CYS A 75 -6.99 -4.61 3.70
N ASP A 76 -6.88 -4.79 5.02
CA ASP A 76 -7.61 -4.01 6.01
C ASP A 76 -6.60 -3.08 6.68
N MET A 77 -6.36 -1.95 6.03
CA MET A 77 -5.32 -1.00 6.39
C MET A 77 -5.85 -0.03 7.43
N LYS A 78 -5.16 0.07 8.55
CA LYS A 78 -5.41 1.04 9.62
C LYS A 78 -4.29 2.05 9.59
N VAL A 79 -4.62 3.32 9.43
CA VAL A 79 -3.70 4.44 9.48
C VAL A 79 -4.00 5.20 10.77
N ARG A 80 -2.96 5.56 11.53
CA ARG A 80 -3.09 6.37 12.73
C ARG A 80 -2.08 7.50 12.69
N ASN A 81 -2.55 8.73 12.88
CA ASN A 81 -1.69 9.86 13.23
C ASN A 81 -1.27 9.70 14.70
N LEU A 82 0.02 9.49 14.92
CA LEU A 82 0.60 9.35 16.25
C LEU A 82 0.72 10.68 16.98
N THR A 83 0.68 11.80 16.26
CA THR A 83 0.74 13.15 16.82
C THR A 83 -0.64 13.61 17.30
N THR A 84 -1.67 13.49 16.44
CA THR A 84 -3.03 13.99 16.76
C THR A 84 -3.95 12.92 17.35
N GLY A 85 -3.63 11.63 17.18
CA GLY A 85 -4.48 10.52 17.57
C GLY A 85 -5.60 10.19 16.58
N GLU A 86 -5.79 11.01 15.53
CA GLU A 86 -6.73 10.75 14.46
C GLU A 86 -6.40 9.43 13.73
N SER A 87 -7.41 8.80 13.17
CA SER A 87 -7.23 7.50 12.52
C SER A 87 -8.09 7.35 11.27
N SER A 88 -7.70 6.41 10.43
CA SER A 88 -8.48 5.99 9.27
C SER A 88 -8.37 4.48 9.10
N ARG A 89 -9.42 3.87 8.56
CA ARG A 89 -9.42 2.48 8.15
C ARG A 89 -9.82 2.42 6.69
N LEU A 90 -9.09 1.63 5.90
CA LEU A 90 -9.30 1.42 4.48
C LEU A 90 -9.31 -0.08 4.20
N ILE A 91 -10.38 -0.57 3.60
CA ILE A 91 -10.57 -1.98 3.26
C ILE A 91 -10.54 -2.10 1.74
N ILE A 92 -9.54 -2.82 1.23
CA ILE A 92 -9.43 -3.24 -0.16
C ILE A 92 -9.72 -4.74 -0.21
N LYS A 93 -10.83 -5.11 -0.87
CA LYS A 93 -11.24 -6.51 -1.00
C LYS A 93 -10.47 -7.18 -2.14
N PRO A 94 -10.10 -8.47 -2.01
CA PRO A 94 -9.42 -9.18 -3.08
C PRO A 94 -10.31 -9.28 -4.34
N CYS A 95 -9.69 -9.13 -5.50
CA CYS A 95 -10.29 -9.29 -6.80
C CYS A 95 -10.68 -10.76 -7.02
N ARG A 96 -11.93 -11.01 -7.44
CA ARG A 96 -12.50 -12.37 -7.62
C ARG A 96 -12.10 -13.01 -8.96
N GLY A 97 -10.88 -12.73 -9.43
CA GLY A 97 -10.35 -13.23 -10.70
C GLY A 97 -10.59 -12.32 -11.91
N TYR A 98 -10.14 -12.79 -13.08
CA TYR A 98 -10.08 -12.04 -14.34
C TYR A 98 -11.39 -11.33 -14.76
N PRO A 99 -12.59 -11.95 -14.62
CA PRO A 99 -13.84 -11.28 -15.01
C PRO A 99 -14.14 -10.00 -14.20
N TYR A 100 -13.60 -9.89 -12.99
CA TYR A 100 -13.85 -8.78 -12.06
C TYR A 100 -12.70 -7.76 -12.00
N LEU A 101 -11.78 -7.78 -12.97
CA LEU A 101 -10.65 -6.84 -13.01
C LEU A 101 -11.07 -5.36 -12.96
N LYS A 102 -12.28 -5.02 -13.44
CA LYS A 102 -12.85 -3.66 -13.37
C LYS A 102 -13.19 -3.22 -11.94
N GLU A 103 -13.28 -4.15 -11.00
CA GLU A 103 -13.56 -3.90 -9.58
C GLU A 103 -12.29 -3.95 -8.73
N ARG A 104 -11.15 -4.30 -9.33
CA ARG A 104 -9.86 -4.39 -8.66
C ARG A 104 -9.48 -3.05 -8.05
N GLY A 105 -9.02 -3.08 -6.80
CA GLY A 105 -8.59 -1.88 -6.08
C GLY A 105 -9.74 -0.99 -5.60
N ARG A 106 -11.00 -1.38 -5.78
CA ARG A 106 -12.12 -0.73 -5.09
C ARG A 106 -11.92 -0.87 -3.58
N CYS A 107 -12.14 0.23 -2.89
CA CYS A 107 -11.94 0.29 -1.47
C CYS A 107 -13.03 1.08 -0.77
N GLU A 108 -13.23 0.74 0.50
CA GLU A 108 -14.16 1.40 1.40
C GLU A 108 -13.34 1.91 2.58
N GLY A 109 -13.62 3.12 3.06
CA GLY A 109 -12.85 3.66 4.17
C GLY A 109 -13.62 4.66 5.01
N VAL A 110 -13.15 4.80 6.24
CA VAL A 110 -13.66 5.73 7.24
C VAL A 110 -12.50 6.51 7.86
N VAL A 111 -12.77 7.74 8.27
CA VAL A 111 -11.83 8.60 9.01
C VAL A 111 -12.48 8.93 10.34
N CYS A 112 -11.72 8.79 11.42
CA CYS A 112 -12.14 9.07 12.77
C CYS A 112 -11.26 10.15 13.39
N ASN A 113 -11.86 11.00 14.21
CA ASN A 113 -11.12 11.93 15.06
C ASN A 113 -10.35 11.17 16.16
N ALA A 114 -9.61 11.89 16.99
CA ALA A 114 -8.84 11.32 18.10
C ALA A 114 -9.70 10.57 19.15
N GLU A 115 -11.00 10.89 19.23
CA GLU A 115 -11.97 10.26 20.13
C GLU A 115 -12.59 8.98 19.51
N GLY A 116 -12.23 8.64 18.27
CA GLY A 116 -12.77 7.49 17.55
C GLY A 116 -14.10 7.75 16.85
N LYS A 117 -14.62 8.99 16.90
CA LYS A 117 -15.86 9.38 16.21
C LYS A 117 -15.61 9.55 14.72
N GLU A 118 -16.42 8.89 13.90
CA GLU A 118 -16.37 9.05 12.45
C GLU A 118 -16.62 10.51 12.05
N VAL A 119 -15.65 11.07 11.32
CA VAL A 119 -15.75 12.39 10.73
C VAL A 119 -16.22 12.18 9.29
N ARG A 120 -17.53 12.30 9.06
CA ARG A 120 -18.07 12.37 7.70
C ARG A 120 -17.60 13.68 7.09
N GLY A 121 -16.53 13.63 6.31
CA GLY A 121 -16.09 14.76 5.50
C GLY A 121 -17.26 15.20 4.61
N GLY A 122 -17.70 16.45 4.76
CA GLY A 122 -18.78 16.99 3.93
C GLY A 122 -18.50 16.71 2.45
N GLY A 123 -19.36 15.90 1.83
CA GLY A 123 -19.43 15.72 0.38
C GLY A 123 -18.31 14.94 -0.33
N GLY A 124 -17.41 14.25 0.37
CA GLY A 124 -16.34 13.46 -0.27
C GLY A 124 -16.68 11.97 -0.34
N LYS A 125 -16.88 11.43 -1.55
CA LYS A 125 -16.84 9.97 -1.79
C LYS A 125 -15.61 9.38 -1.11
N GLY A 126 -15.78 8.26 -0.40
CA GLY A 126 -14.67 7.51 0.19
C GLY A 126 -13.56 7.29 -0.83
N VAL A 127 -12.32 7.07 -0.38
CA VAL A 127 -11.17 6.84 -1.28
C VAL A 127 -11.61 5.88 -2.39
N GLU A 128 -11.78 6.36 -3.62
CA GLU A 128 -12.45 5.57 -4.67
C GLU A 128 -11.46 4.64 -5.39
N SER A 129 -10.17 4.93 -5.26
CA SER A 129 -9.10 4.10 -5.81
C SER A 129 -7.76 4.38 -5.13
N ILE A 130 -7.03 3.32 -4.80
CA ILE A 130 -5.57 3.37 -4.63
C ILE A 130 -4.97 2.70 -5.87
N ILE A 131 -4.21 3.47 -6.65
CA ILE A 131 -3.48 2.92 -7.80
C ILE A 131 -2.05 2.63 -7.34
N ILE A 132 -1.74 1.35 -7.12
CA ILE A 132 -0.35 0.91 -6.99
C ILE A 132 0.19 0.71 -8.40
N ILE A 133 0.97 1.69 -8.88
CA ILE A 133 1.71 1.55 -10.12
C ILE A 133 3.03 0.83 -9.82
N LEU A 134 3.06 -0.49 -10.00
CA LEU A 134 4.32 -1.20 -10.10
C LEU A 134 4.90 -0.94 -11.50
N ARG A 135 5.79 0.05 -11.61
CA ARG A 135 6.56 0.24 -12.83
C ARG A 135 7.67 -0.81 -12.87
N ASN A 136 7.65 -1.65 -13.90
CA ASN A 136 8.82 -2.45 -14.25
C ASN A 136 9.81 -1.52 -14.94
N GLU A 137 10.71 -0.89 -14.19
CA GLU A 137 11.88 -0.24 -14.79
C GLU A 137 12.87 -1.33 -15.20
N GLN A 138 12.65 -1.90 -16.39
CA GLN A 138 13.74 -2.55 -17.10
C GLN A 138 14.70 -1.42 -17.52
N PRO A 139 15.99 -1.44 -17.14
CA PRO A 139 16.95 -0.50 -17.72
C PRO A 139 16.91 -0.70 -19.23
N ALA A 140 16.63 0.37 -19.96
CA ALA A 140 16.63 0.36 -21.42
C ALA A 140 17.95 -0.26 -21.87
N ALA A 141 17.87 -1.42 -22.54
CA ALA A 141 19.01 -2.05 -23.16
C ALA A 141 19.69 -0.97 -24.02
N LYS A 142 20.93 -0.61 -23.68
CA LYS A 142 21.74 0.32 -24.46
C LYS A 142 21.82 -0.27 -25.86
N ARG A 143 21.02 0.26 -26.79
CA ARG A 143 21.05 -0.09 -28.20
C ARG A 143 22.39 0.40 -28.74
N GLY A 144 23.37 -0.49 -28.76
CA GLY A 144 24.67 -0.23 -29.38
C GLY A 144 24.44 0.21 -30.82
N ARG A 145 24.82 1.44 -31.14
CA ARG A 145 25.02 1.87 -32.52
C ARG A 145 26.24 1.11 -33.03
N ARG A 146 26.04 0.21 -33.98
CA ARG A 146 27.04 -0.10 -35.00
C ARG A 146 26.96 0.97 -36.08
#